data_AF-A0AAV7KDU8-F1
#
_entry.id   AF-A0AAV7KDU8-F1
#
_cell.length_a   1.000
_cell.length_b   1.000
_cell.length_c   1.000
_cell.angle_alpha   90.00
_cell.angle_beta   90.00
_cell.angle_gamma   90.00
#
_symmetry.space_group_name_H-M   'P 1'
#
loop_
_entity.id
_entity.type
_entity.pdbx_description
1 polymer ?
#
loop_
_entity_poly.entity_id
_entity_poly.type
_entity_poly.pdbx_seq_one_letter_code
_entity_poly.pdbx_strand_id
1 'polypeptide(L)'
;MSARTDTRRKEEISSNVKGYLKEQASHFQYYPFAMDESTDVSDTAQLTIFVRGVSQNFDVTEEFASLIPMKDTTTGADLLEAVHRALRDYNLSLVNLTGLTTDGRRPWLAKSEEWCHL
;
A
#
# COMPACT_ATOMS: atom_id res chain seq x y z
N MET A 1 -29.97 -9.20 6.62
CA MET A 1 -28.83 -9.13 7.55
C MET A 1 -28.82 -7.75 8.19
N SER A 2 -28.43 -7.63 9.46
CA SER A 2 -28.35 -6.33 10.14
C SER A 2 -27.08 -5.61 9.72
N ALA A 3 -27.13 -4.29 9.55
CA ALA A 3 -25.95 -3.46 9.26
C ALA A 3 -24.78 -3.76 10.22
N ARG A 4 -25.08 -4.11 11.48
CA ARG A 4 -24.07 -4.47 12.49
C ARG A 4 -23.36 -5.79 12.19
N THR A 5 -24.06 -6.76 11.60
CA THR A 5 -23.48 -8.06 11.23
C THR A 5 -22.57 -7.94 10.02
N ASP A 6 -22.89 -7.06 9.08
CA ASP A 6 -22.08 -6.81 7.88
C ASP A 6 -20.79 -6.05 8.18
N THR A 7 -20.84 -5.03 9.04
CA THR A 7 -19.64 -4.30 9.49
C THR A 7 -18.65 -5.20 10.20
N ARG A 8 -19.12 -6.04 11.15
CA ARG A 8 -18.27 -6.94 11.91
C ARG A 8 -17.52 -7.94 11.02
N ARG A 9 -18.17 -8.46 9.97
CA ARG A 9 -17.53 -9.37 9.01
C ARG A 9 -16.44 -8.69 8.19
N LYS A 10 -16.65 -7.43 7.78
CA LYS A 10 -15.63 -6.64 7.06
C LYS A 10 -14.40 -6.39 7.93
N GLU A 11 -14.62 -6.06 9.21
CA GLU A 11 -13.54 -5.86 10.19
C GLU A 11 -12.74 -7.15 10.42
N GLU A 12 -13.42 -8.30 10.55
CA GLU A 12 -12.76 -9.61 10.69
C GLU A 12 -11.89 -9.94 9.47
N ILE A 13 -12.41 -9.75 8.25
CA ILE A 13 -11.66 -10.00 7.01
C ILE A 13 -10.45 -9.06 6.92
N SER A 14 -10.64 -7.78 7.22
CA SER A 14 -9.55 -6.78 7.21
C SER A 14 -8.45 -7.13 8.22
N SER A 15 -8.84 -7.52 9.43
CA SER A 15 -7.89 -7.97 10.46
C SER A 15 -7.12 -9.22 10.01
N ASN A 16 -7.82 -10.18 9.39
CA ASN A 16 -7.21 -11.41 8.91
C ASN A 16 -6.21 -11.14 7.78
N VAL A 17 -6.59 -10.34 6.77
CA VAL A 17 -5.71 -9.95 5.66
C VAL A 17 -4.48 -9.22 6.19
N LYS A 18 -4.64 -8.28 7.13
CA LYS A 18 -3.51 -7.58 7.75
C LYS A 18 -2.59 -8.50 8.52
N GLY A 19 -3.14 -9.43 9.30
CA GLY A 19 -2.38 -10.42 10.07
C GLY A 19 -1.56 -11.31 9.15
N TYR A 20 -2.20 -11.87 8.11
CA TYR A 20 -1.54 -12.70 7.10
C TYR A 20 -0.42 -11.94 6.39
N LEU A 21 -0.70 -10.74 5.89
CA LEU A 21 0.32 -9.95 5.19
C LEU A 21 1.48 -9.60 6.11
N LYS A 22 1.25 -9.31 7.39
CA LYS A 22 2.32 -9.03 8.35
C LYS A 22 3.21 -10.24 8.61
N GLU A 23 2.64 -11.43 8.65
CA GLU A 23 3.40 -12.68 8.74
C GLU A 23 4.26 -12.87 7.48
N GLN A 24 3.66 -12.76 6.29
CA GLN A 24 4.37 -12.92 5.02
C GLN A 24 5.47 -11.87 4.82
N ALA A 25 5.20 -10.61 5.18
CA ALA A 25 6.13 -9.50 5.09
C ALA A 25 7.45 -9.76 5.83
N SER A 26 7.42 -10.51 6.94
CA SER A 26 8.63 -10.88 7.70
C SER A 26 9.58 -11.81 6.93
N HIS A 27 9.11 -12.43 5.86
CA HIS A 27 9.87 -13.35 5.01
C HIS A 27 10.30 -12.73 3.67
N PHE A 28 9.92 -11.49 3.40
CA PHE A 28 10.24 -10.84 2.13
C PHE A 28 11.72 -10.49 2.04
N GLN A 29 12.40 -11.05 1.04
CA GLN A 29 13.77 -10.67 0.68
C GLN A 29 13.78 -9.37 -0.11
N TYR A 30 12.80 -9.20 -1.01
CA TYR A 30 12.61 -8.03 -1.84
C TYR A 30 11.13 -7.82 -2.11
N TYR A 31 10.72 -6.57 -2.31
CA TYR A 31 9.34 -6.24 -2.64
C TYR A 31 9.25 -4.87 -3.32
N PRO A 32 8.41 -4.69 -4.35
CA PRO A 32 7.94 -3.38 -4.77
C PRO A 32 6.57 -3.06 -4.14
N PHE A 33 6.19 -1.79 -4.14
CA PHE A 33 4.79 -1.40 -3.99
C PHE A 33 4.18 -1.02 -5.33
N ALA A 34 2.94 -1.46 -5.54
CA ALA A 34 2.07 -0.95 -6.60
C ALA A 34 1.01 -0.05 -5.97
N MET A 35 0.86 1.14 -6.51
CA MET A 35 0.02 2.19 -5.95
C MET A 35 -0.93 2.70 -7.03
N ASP A 36 -2.23 2.69 -6.73
CA ASP A 36 -3.26 3.12 -7.68
C ASP A 36 -4.18 4.15 -7.03
N GLU A 37 -4.39 5.26 -7.74
CA GLU A 37 -5.28 6.34 -7.33
C GLU A 37 -6.66 6.12 -7.97
N SER A 38 -7.55 5.50 -7.19
CA SER A 38 -8.95 5.35 -7.57
C SER A 38 -9.77 6.55 -7.11
N THR A 39 -10.91 6.81 -7.77
CA THR A 39 -11.87 7.82 -7.32
C THR A 39 -13.11 7.08 -6.84
N ASP A 40 -13.55 7.34 -5.60
CA ASP A 40 -14.77 6.72 -5.08
C ASP A 40 -16.05 7.38 -5.63
N VAL A 41 -17.20 6.79 -5.31
CA VAL A 41 -18.52 7.26 -5.78
C VAL A 41 -18.86 8.68 -5.30
N SER A 42 -18.18 9.17 -4.27
CA SER A 42 -18.31 10.51 -3.70
C SER A 42 -17.25 11.49 -4.22
N ASP A 43 -16.57 11.14 -5.31
CA ASP A 43 -15.51 11.95 -5.94
C ASP A 43 -14.30 12.16 -5.02
N THR A 44 -14.14 11.34 -3.98
CA THR A 44 -12.96 11.36 -3.11
C THR A 44 -11.90 10.42 -3.69
N ALA A 45 -10.71 10.96 -3.95
CA ALA A 45 -9.57 10.16 -4.37
C ALA A 45 -9.13 9.22 -3.23
N GLN A 46 -8.84 7.96 -3.58
CA GLN A 46 -8.37 6.94 -2.67
C GLN A 46 -7.12 6.29 -3.25
N LEU A 47 -6.04 6.34 -2.48
CA LEU A 47 -4.79 5.67 -2.80
C LEU A 47 -4.84 4.24 -2.26
N THR A 48 -4.79 3.29 -3.18
CA THR A 48 -4.63 1.87 -2.87
C THR A 48 -3.16 1.49 -2.95
N ILE A 49 -2.69 0.67 -2.02
CA ILE A 49 -1.33 0.15 -2.01
C ILE A 49 -1.37 -1.38 -1.99
N PHE A 50 -0.67 -1.99 -2.92
CA PHE A 50 -0.40 -3.42 -3.00
C PHE A 50 1.10 -3.65 -2.80
N VAL A 51 1.46 -4.75 -2.17
CA VAL A 51 2.85 -5.19 -2.03
C VAL A 51 3.03 -6.55 -2.70
N ARG A 52 4.13 -6.72 -3.42
CA ARG A 52 4.50 -7.98 -4.05
C ARG A 52 5.83 -8.48 -3.53
N GLY A 53 5.81 -9.27 -2.46
CA GLY A 53 7.03 -9.82 -1.85
C GLY A 53 7.52 -11.10 -2.51
N VAL A 54 8.84 -11.29 -2.50
CA VAL A 54 9.47 -12.58 -2.82
C VAL A 54 10.19 -13.12 -1.58
N SER A 55 9.94 -14.39 -1.23
CA SER A 55 10.58 -15.07 -0.10
C SER A 55 11.98 -15.59 -0.47
N GLN A 56 12.74 -16.05 0.53
CA GLN A 56 14.02 -16.74 0.30
C GLN A 56 13.87 -18.01 -0.55
N ASN A 57 12.70 -18.65 -0.51
CA ASN A 57 12.39 -19.85 -1.29
C ASN A 57 11.83 -19.52 -2.69
N PHE A 58 11.85 -18.24 -3.10
CA PHE A 58 11.28 -17.73 -4.34
C PHE A 58 9.75 -17.81 -4.42
N ASP A 59 9.07 -17.97 -3.29
CA ASP A 59 7.61 -17.83 -3.23
C ASP A 59 7.24 -16.37 -3.45
N VAL A 60 6.25 -16.11 -4.30
CA VAL A 60 5.75 -14.77 -4.57
C VAL A 60 4.40 -14.59 -3.89
N THR A 61 4.31 -13.56 -3.05
CA THR A 61 3.08 -13.16 -2.37
C THR A 61 2.70 -11.77 -2.83
N GLU A 62 1.48 -11.59 -3.32
CA GLU A 62 0.91 -10.30 -3.69
C GLU A 62 -0.35 -10.06 -2.88
N GLU A 63 -0.39 -8.96 -2.13
CA GLU A 63 -1.48 -8.68 -1.20
C GLU A 63 -1.78 -7.18 -1.08
N PHE A 64 -3.02 -6.90 -0.69
CA PHE A 64 -3.50 -5.56 -0.41
C PHE A 64 -2.95 -5.05 0.94
N ALA A 65 -2.21 -3.94 0.91
CA ALA A 65 -1.57 -3.36 2.08
C ALA A 65 -2.40 -2.23 2.72
N SER A 66 -2.92 -1.29 1.93
CA SER A 66 -3.62 -0.14 2.52
C SER A 66 -4.56 0.57 1.56
N LEU A 67 -5.63 1.16 2.12
CA LEU A 67 -6.51 2.12 1.47
C LEU A 67 -6.39 3.44 2.23
N ILE A 68 -5.93 4.49 1.56
CA ILE A 68 -5.73 5.80 2.16
C ILE A 68 -6.63 6.80 1.43
N PRO A 69 -7.61 7.41 2.12
CA PRO A 69 -8.38 8.50 1.52
C PRO A 69 -7.47 9.72 1.35
N MET A 70 -7.45 10.28 0.14
CA MET A 70 -6.67 11.45 -0.20
C MET A 70 -7.55 12.69 -0.05
N LYS A 71 -6.97 13.78 0.46
CA LYS A 71 -7.67 15.06 0.57
C LYS A 71 -7.34 15.91 -0.65
N ASP A 72 -8.37 16.39 -1.34
CA ASP A 72 -8.27 17.30 -2.48
C ASP A 72 -7.38 16.77 -3.61
N THR A 73 -6.13 17.23 -3.71
CA THR A 73 -5.18 16.85 -4.76
C THR A 73 -4.07 15.99 -4.17
N THR A 74 -3.91 14.77 -4.68
CA THR A 74 -2.79 13.88 -4.33
C THR A 74 -1.46 14.53 -4.70
N THR A 75 -0.61 14.78 -3.70
CA THR A 75 0.76 15.31 -3.91
C THR A 75 1.81 14.21 -3.80
N GLY A 76 3.01 14.45 -4.33
CA GLY A 76 4.15 13.54 -4.14
C GLY A 76 4.50 13.29 -2.66
N ALA A 77 4.29 14.29 -1.80
CA ALA A 77 4.53 14.16 -0.36
C ALA A 77 3.54 13.20 0.31
N ASP A 78 2.25 13.27 -0.06
CA ASP A 78 1.23 12.35 0.47
C ASP A 78 1.54 10.90 0.08
N LEU A 79 2.03 10.69 -1.14
CA LEU A 79 2.45 9.39 -1.65
C LEU A 79 3.66 8.83 -0.88
N LEU A 80 4.66 9.68 -0.63
CA LEU A 80 5.84 9.30 0.15
C LEU A 80 5.47 8.96 1.60
N GLU A 81 4.59 9.75 2.22
CA GLU A 81 4.07 9.44 3.57
C GLU A 81 3.33 8.10 3.58
N ALA A 82 2.54 7.83 2.55
CA ALA A 82 1.82 6.57 2.40
C ALA A 82 2.78 5.36 2.30
N VAL A 83 3.88 5.49 1.55
CA VAL A 83 4.96 4.47 1.48
C VAL A 83 5.58 4.26 2.86
N HIS A 84 6.02 5.33 3.53
CA HIS A 84 6.62 5.21 4.87
C HIS A 84 5.68 4.61 5.91
N ARG A 85 4.38 4.92 5.79
CA ARG A 85 3.35 4.31 6.65
C ARG A 85 3.23 2.81 6.39
N ALA A 86 3.17 2.39 5.13
CA ALA A 86 3.12 0.97 4.79
C ALA A 86 4.37 0.22 5.30
N LEU A 87 5.56 0.81 5.16
CA LEU A 87 6.80 0.24 5.70
C LEU A 87 6.72 0.01 7.21
N ARG A 88 6.20 0.99 7.97
CA ARG A 88 6.03 0.87 9.43
C ARG A 88 4.97 -0.16 9.81
N ASP A 89 3.81 -0.14 9.15
CA ASP A 89 2.67 -0.99 9.51
C ASP A 89 3.01 -2.49 9.35
N TYR A 90 3.81 -2.82 8.33
CA TYR A 90 4.23 -4.19 8.01
C TYR A 90 5.67 -4.53 8.41
N ASN A 91 6.36 -3.63 9.12
CA ASN A 91 7.73 -3.80 9.57
C ASN A 91 8.70 -4.19 8.43
N LEU A 92 8.51 -3.55 7.27
CA LEU A 92 9.29 -3.75 6.07
C LEU A 92 10.49 -2.80 6.03
N SER A 93 11.64 -3.33 5.60
CA SER A 93 12.88 -2.56 5.50
C SER A 93 12.98 -1.83 4.17
N LEU A 94 13.23 -0.52 4.21
CA LEU A 94 13.41 0.30 3.02
C LEU A 94 14.55 -0.20 2.10
N VAL A 95 15.60 -0.80 2.68
CA VAL A 95 16.73 -1.38 1.94
C VAL A 95 16.30 -2.50 0.99
N ASN A 96 15.17 -3.15 1.28
CA ASN A 96 14.62 -4.27 0.52
C ASN A 96 13.53 -3.83 -0.48
N LEU A 97 13.17 -2.54 -0.49
CA LEU A 97 12.22 -1.97 -1.43
C LEU A 97 12.86 -1.88 -2.82
N THR A 98 12.30 -2.56 -3.81
CA THR A 98 12.86 -2.63 -5.17
C THR A 98 12.22 -1.68 -6.17
N GLY A 99 11.07 -1.09 -5.83
CA GLY A 99 10.42 -0.14 -6.71
C GLY A 99 9.05 0.31 -6.21
N LEU A 100 8.56 1.37 -6.84
CA LEU A 100 7.23 1.93 -6.65
C LEU A 100 6.62 2.10 -8.04
N THR A 101 5.46 1.49 -8.27
CA THR A 101 4.80 1.50 -9.59
C THR A 101 3.41 2.10 -9.47
N THR A 102 3.05 2.96 -10.42
CA THR A 102 1.80 3.73 -10.35
C THR A 102 1.14 3.77 -11.73
N ASP A 103 -0.17 4.04 -11.78
CA ASP A 103 -0.95 4.07 -13.02
C ASP A 103 -0.60 5.25 -13.97
N GLY A 104 0.39 6.07 -13.60
CA GLY A 104 0.89 7.17 -14.43
C GLY A 104 0.08 8.46 -14.34
N ARG A 105 -0.80 8.61 -13.35
CA ARG A 105 -1.47 9.90 -13.09
C ARG A 105 -0.47 10.98 -12.68
N ARG A 106 -0.83 12.24 -12.98
CA ARG A 106 0.08 13.41 -12.98
C ARG A 106 0.83 13.74 -11.67
N PRO A 107 0.45 13.31 -10.45
CA PRO A 107 1.24 13.61 -9.25
C PRO A 107 2.69 13.11 -9.29
N TRP A 108 2.96 12.03 -10.02
CA TRP A 108 4.23 11.28 -9.96
C TRP A 108 5.38 11.87 -10.79
N LEU A 109 5.08 12.49 -11.94
CA LEU A 109 6.10 12.96 -12.89
C LEU A 109 6.77 14.27 -12.47
N ALA A 110 6.27 14.97 -11.45
CA ALA A 110 6.71 16.32 -11.13
C ALA A 110 8.02 16.39 -10.32
N LYS A 111 8.46 15.31 -9.66
CA LYS A 111 9.62 15.37 -8.75
C LYS A 111 10.42 14.08 -8.67
N SER A 112 11.49 13.98 -9.46
CA SER A 112 12.52 12.94 -9.32
C SER A 112 13.50 13.21 -8.17
N GLU A 113 13.61 14.43 -7.65
CA GLU A 113 14.61 14.83 -6.64
C GLU A 113 14.26 14.40 -5.21
N GLU A 114 12.97 14.25 -4.85
CA GLU A 114 12.55 13.82 -3.50
C GLU A 114 12.83 12.33 -3.23
N TRP A 115 13.08 11.53 -4.28
CA TRP A 115 13.35 10.10 -4.20
C TRP A 115 14.81 9.75 -3.89
N CYS A 116 15.73 10.70 -4.03
CA CYS A 116 17.15 10.47 -3.70
C CYS A 116 17.40 10.22 -2.21
N HIS A 117 16.37 10.39 -1.36
CA HIS A 117 16.44 10.29 0.10
C HIS A 117 15.62 9.12 0.68
N LEU A 118 14.95 8.33 -0.16
CA LEU A 118 14.51 6.97 0.20
C LEU A 118 15.70 6.01 0.04
#